data_AF-A0A838T9V1-F1
#
_entry.id   AF-A0A838T9V1-F1
#
_cell.length_a   1.000
_cell.length_b   1.000
_cell.length_c   1.000
_cell.angle_alpha   90.00
_cell.angle_beta   90.00
_cell.angle_gamma   90.00
#
_symmetry.space_group_name_H-M   'P 1'
#
loop_
_entity.id
_entity.type
_entity.pdbx_description
1 polymer ?
#
loop_
_entity_poly.entity_id
_entity_poly.type
_entity_poly.pdbx_seq_one_letter_code
_entity_poly.pdbx_strand_id
1 'polypeptide(L)'
;MKKIILLIEKKFEVFTERISFFLGHPLCFFAAIVIVVAWISIDFMQSSSLHSLINDLIFSFTFLMVFILQKMQNKFSTVINIKLNELVASHENASNRLIKAEDMTETELRKLASYYEKLSSTLGKAEPLSAASSIEHVIEEMGEEIEELEEAKKEVLEKEKK
;
A
#
# COMPACT_ATOMS: atom_id res chain seq x y z
N MET A 1 23.57 -9.23 -14.05
CA MET A 1 22.86 -8.34 -13.08
C MET A 1 21.49 -8.88 -12.69
N LYS A 2 20.54 -9.13 -13.61
CA LYS A 2 19.19 -9.67 -13.29
C LYS A 2 19.18 -10.96 -12.45
N LYS A 3 20.06 -11.93 -12.72
CA LYS A 3 20.18 -13.17 -11.90
C LYS A 3 20.54 -12.90 -10.43
N ILE A 4 21.39 -11.91 -10.15
CA ILE A 4 21.80 -11.58 -8.79
C ILE A 4 20.61 -10.94 -8.05
N ILE A 5 19.91 -10.01 -8.69
CA ILE A 5 18.72 -9.35 -8.14
C ILE A 5 17.63 -10.39 -7.80
N LEU A 6 17.35 -11.31 -8.72
CA LEU A 6 16.37 -12.39 -8.49
C LEU A 6 16.77 -13.35 -7.36
N LEU A 7 18.07 -13.65 -7.22
CA LEU A 7 18.55 -14.48 -6.12
C LEU A 7 18.46 -13.76 -4.77
N ILE A 8 18.74 -12.45 -4.74
CA ILE A 8 18.59 -11.62 -3.54
C ILE A 8 17.12 -11.55 -3.16
N GLU A 9 16.22 -11.33 -4.11
CA GLU A 9 14.78 -11.29 -3.88
C GLU A 9 14.26 -12.61 -3.32
N LYS A 10 14.58 -13.75 -3.94
CA LYS A 10 14.18 -15.07 -3.43
C LYS A 10 14.71 -15.35 -2.03
N LYS A 11 15.97 -14.98 -1.74
CA LYS A 11 16.55 -15.17 -0.41
C LYS A 11 15.88 -14.28 0.63
N PHE A 12 15.59 -13.04 0.26
CA PHE A 12 14.89 -12.10 1.12
C PHE A 12 13.46 -12.57 1.40
N GLU A 13 12.74 -13.09 0.40
CA GLU A 13 11.40 -13.65 0.57
C GLU A 13 11.38 -14.82 1.55
N VAL A 14 12.28 -15.79 1.40
CA VAL A 14 12.37 -16.94 2.32
C VAL A 14 12.74 -16.49 3.74
N PHE A 15 13.62 -15.50 3.87
CA PHE A 15 14.00 -14.93 5.16
C PHE A 15 12.83 -14.22 5.84
N THR A 16 12.15 -13.32 5.12
CA THR A 16 10.97 -12.61 5.60
C THR A 16 9.88 -13.60 5.99
N GLU A 17 9.56 -14.59 5.14
CA GLU A 17 8.53 -15.60 5.43
C GLU A 17 8.82 -16.39 6.71
N ARG A 18 10.07 -16.79 6.92
CA ARG A 18 10.48 -17.50 8.14
C ARG A 18 10.39 -16.60 9.38
N ILE A 19 10.76 -15.32 9.26
CA ILE A 19 10.60 -14.34 10.33
C ILE A 19 9.11 -14.11 10.62
N SER A 20 8.27 -13.90 9.61
CA SER A 20 6.82 -13.73 9.77
C SER A 20 6.19 -14.91 10.49
N PHE A 21 6.57 -16.13 10.12
CA PHE A 21 6.09 -17.34 10.78
C PHE A 21 6.51 -17.39 12.26
N PHE A 22 7.77 -17.05 12.54
CA PHE A 22 8.29 -17.07 13.91
C PHE A 22 7.65 -15.98 14.78
N LEU A 23 7.54 -14.74 14.27
CA LEU A 23 6.96 -13.61 15.00
C LEU A 23 5.44 -13.73 15.17
N GLY A 24 4.75 -14.38 14.24
CA GLY A 24 3.31 -14.64 14.35
C GLY A 24 2.94 -15.77 15.32
N HIS A 25 3.92 -16.52 15.82
CA HIS A 25 3.65 -17.66 16.70
C HIS A 25 3.39 -17.20 18.16
N PRO A 26 2.28 -17.64 18.80
CA PRO A 26 1.90 -17.18 20.15
C PRO A 26 2.95 -17.50 21.23
N LEU A 27 3.70 -18.59 21.07
CA LEU A 27 4.81 -18.93 21.97
C LEU A 27 5.96 -17.90 21.91
N CYS A 28 6.23 -17.30 20.75
CA CYS A 28 7.25 -16.26 20.62
C CYS A 28 6.84 -14.98 21.35
N PHE A 29 5.56 -14.63 21.33
CA PHE A 29 5.03 -13.50 22.08
C PHE A 29 5.20 -13.70 23.59
N PHE A 30 4.85 -14.89 24.10
CA PHE A 30 5.03 -15.20 25.52
C PHE A 30 6.51 -15.21 25.92
N ALA A 31 7.38 -15.81 25.09
CA ALA A 31 8.82 -15.78 25.31
C ALA A 31 9.37 -14.33 25.32
N ALA A 32 8.90 -13.47 24.41
CA ALA A 32 9.29 -12.06 24.39
C ALA A 32 8.87 -11.33 25.67
N ILE A 33 7.66 -11.57 26.19
CA ILE A 33 7.21 -11.01 27.48
C ILE A 33 8.13 -11.45 28.61
N VAL A 34 8.44 -12.75 28.70
CA VAL A 34 9.33 -13.28 29.74
C VAL A 34 10.72 -12.65 29.66
N ILE A 35 11.26 -12.48 28.45
CA ILE A 35 12.55 -11.83 28.21
C ILE A 35 12.52 -10.37 28.66
N VAL A 36 11.46 -9.61 28.32
CA VAL A 36 11.30 -8.20 28.73
C VAL A 36 11.19 -8.07 30.25
N VAL A 37 10.40 -8.91 30.91
CA VAL A 37 10.24 -8.90 32.37
C VAL A 37 11.54 -9.30 33.08
N ALA A 38 12.23 -10.32 32.57
CA ALA A 38 13.53 -10.73 33.08
C ALA A 38 14.56 -9.60 32.94
N TRP A 39 14.55 -8.89 31.80
CA TRP A 39 15.43 -7.75 31.56
C TRP A 39 15.19 -6.61 32.54
N ILE A 40 13.94 -6.18 32.72
CA ILE A 40 13.58 -5.11 33.68
C ILE A 40 14.01 -5.47 35.10
N SER A 41 13.95 -6.76 35.45
CA SER A 41 14.40 -7.24 36.76
C SER A 41 15.92 -7.14 36.95
N ILE A 42 16.69 -7.30 35.87
CA ILE A 42 18.17 -7.24 35.87
C ILE A 42 18.67 -5.78 35.83
N ASP A 43 17.96 -4.89 35.14
CA ASP A 43 18.30 -3.46 35.01
C ASP A 43 18.42 -2.75 36.37
N PHE A 44 17.71 -3.22 37.39
CA PHE A 44 17.77 -2.68 38.76
C PHE A 44 19.10 -2.93 39.49
N MET A 45 20.00 -3.79 38.96
CA MET A 45 21.19 -4.27 39.67
C MET A 45 22.56 -3.83 39.11
N GLN A 46 22.66 -3.16 37.93
CA GLN A 46 23.97 -2.93 37.29
C GLN A 46 24.25 -1.51 36.76
N SER A 47 25.55 -1.16 36.76
CA SER A 47 26.11 0.15 36.38
C SER A 47 26.21 0.35 34.87
N SER A 48 25.45 1.31 34.34
CA SER A 48 25.61 2.20 33.16
C SER A 48 26.09 1.68 31.79
N SER A 49 26.99 0.70 31.67
CA SER A 49 27.58 0.30 30.37
C SER A 49 26.73 -0.70 29.59
N LEU A 50 26.05 -1.61 30.27
CA LEU A 50 25.21 -2.64 29.64
C LEU A 50 23.87 -2.09 29.12
N HIS A 51 23.37 -1.00 29.71
CA HIS A 51 22.13 -0.34 29.27
C HIS A 51 22.30 0.37 27.91
N SER A 52 23.46 0.97 27.65
CA SER A 52 23.71 1.61 26.34
C SER A 52 23.69 0.57 25.21
N LEU A 53 24.28 -0.60 25.44
CA LEU A 53 24.34 -1.67 24.45
C LEU A 53 22.95 -2.19 24.05
N ILE A 54 22.02 -2.31 25.01
CA ILE A 54 20.67 -2.79 24.70
C ILE A 54 19.87 -1.77 23.88
N ASN A 55 20.02 -0.48 24.19
CA ASN A 55 19.33 0.58 23.47
C ASN A 55 19.81 0.63 22.02
N ASP A 56 21.12 0.56 21.79
CA ASP A 56 21.67 0.50 20.45
C ASP A 56 21.23 -0.78 19.70
N LEU A 57 21.10 -1.91 20.42
CA LEU A 57 20.62 -3.16 19.84
C LEU A 57 19.15 -3.07 19.41
N ILE A 58 18.26 -2.52 20.25
CA ILE A 58 16.84 -2.38 19.90
C ILE A 58 16.65 -1.35 18.77
N PHE A 59 17.46 -0.28 18.72
CA PHE A 59 17.44 0.66 17.60
C PHE A 59 17.86 -0.03 16.28
N SER A 60 18.94 -0.81 16.30
CA SER A 60 19.41 -1.58 15.14
C SER A 60 18.36 -2.61 14.69
N PHE A 61 17.77 -3.34 15.63
CA PHE A 61 16.71 -4.32 15.33
C PHE A 61 15.45 -3.65 14.77
N THR A 62 15.04 -2.52 15.36
CA THR A 62 13.88 -1.75 14.91
C THR A 62 14.09 -1.23 13.48
N PHE A 63 15.28 -0.68 13.19
CA PHE A 63 15.63 -0.23 11.84
C PHE A 63 15.49 -1.37 10.82
N LEU A 64 16.01 -2.56 11.13
CA LEU A 64 15.85 -3.75 10.29
C LEU A 64 14.38 -4.16 10.15
N MET A 65 13.64 -4.13 11.25
CA MET A 65 12.25 -4.56 11.31
C MET A 65 11.34 -3.67 10.47
N VAL A 66 11.59 -2.37 10.37
CA VAL A 66 10.83 -1.46 9.50
C VAL A 66 10.85 -1.93 8.05
N PHE A 67 12.00 -2.36 7.51
CA PHE A 67 12.06 -2.88 6.14
C PHE A 67 11.30 -4.18 5.96
N ILE A 68 11.39 -5.08 6.94
CA ILE A 68 10.67 -6.36 6.94
C ILE A 68 9.15 -6.10 6.99
N LEU A 69 8.73 -5.20 7.88
CA LEU A 69 7.34 -4.77 8.04
C LEU A 69 6.83 -4.15 6.74
N GLN A 70 7.60 -3.23 6.13
CA GLN A 70 7.26 -2.61 4.84
C GLN A 70 7.11 -3.65 3.72
N LYS A 71 8.01 -4.65 3.61
CA LYS A 71 7.86 -5.71 2.61
C LYS A 71 6.60 -6.54 2.84
N MET A 72 6.33 -6.92 4.09
CA MET A 72 5.11 -7.68 4.43
C MET A 72 3.85 -6.89 4.11
N GLN A 73 3.81 -5.62 4.49
CA GLN A 73 2.69 -4.71 4.22
C GLN A 73 2.48 -4.50 2.72
N ASN A 74 3.56 -4.24 1.96
CA ASN A 74 3.47 -4.05 0.51
C ASN A 74 2.92 -5.30 -0.19
N LYS A 75 3.43 -6.49 0.16
CA LYS A 75 2.94 -7.76 -0.39
C LYS A 75 1.47 -8.00 -0.02
N PHE A 76 1.08 -7.71 1.22
CA PHE A 76 -0.30 -7.87 1.69
C PHE A 76 -1.26 -6.94 0.96
N SER A 77 -0.88 -5.67 0.78
CA SER A 77 -1.64 -4.68 0.02
C SER A 77 -1.90 -5.17 -1.41
N THR A 78 -0.85 -5.54 -2.15
CA THR A 78 -0.98 -6.03 -3.53
C THR A 78 -1.87 -7.27 -3.64
N VAL A 79 -1.78 -8.22 -2.71
CA VAL A 79 -2.60 -9.45 -2.75
C VAL A 79 -4.07 -9.15 -2.50
N ILE A 80 -4.39 -8.25 -1.56
CA ILE A 80 -5.78 -7.83 -1.32
C ILE A 80 -6.35 -7.20 -2.59
N ASN A 81 -5.61 -6.30 -3.19
CA ASN A 81 -5.99 -5.57 -4.37
C ASN A 81 -6.30 -6.50 -5.55
N ILE A 82 -5.43 -7.48 -5.82
CA ILE A 82 -5.68 -8.51 -6.85
C ILE A 82 -6.95 -9.31 -6.55
N LYS A 83 -7.16 -9.72 -5.29
CA LYS A 83 -8.34 -10.50 -4.91
C LYS A 83 -9.63 -9.70 -5.04
N LEU A 84 -9.61 -8.42 -4.66
CA LEU A 84 -10.75 -7.51 -4.82
C LEU A 84 -11.03 -7.29 -6.30
N ASN A 85 -10.00 -7.07 -7.11
CA ASN A 85 -10.12 -6.89 -8.55
C ASN A 85 -10.75 -8.10 -9.23
N GLU A 86 -10.37 -9.33 -8.86
CA GLU A 86 -11.01 -10.55 -9.36
C GLU A 86 -12.50 -10.63 -8.94
N LEU A 87 -12.81 -10.29 -7.70
CA LEU A 87 -14.19 -10.30 -7.17
C LEU A 87 -15.08 -9.26 -7.87
N VAL A 88 -14.54 -8.06 -8.11
CA VAL A 88 -15.22 -6.99 -8.83
C VAL A 88 -15.38 -7.36 -10.31
N ALA A 89 -14.33 -7.89 -10.97
CA ALA A 89 -14.39 -8.37 -12.35
C ALA A 89 -15.42 -9.50 -12.56
N SER A 90 -15.61 -10.35 -11.55
CA SER A 90 -16.59 -11.44 -11.60
C SER A 90 -18.06 -10.98 -11.54
N HIS A 91 -18.31 -9.70 -11.26
CA HIS A 91 -19.65 -9.12 -11.18
C HIS A 91 -20.00 -8.39 -12.48
N GLU A 92 -20.99 -8.88 -13.25
CA GLU A 92 -21.40 -8.31 -14.56
C GLU A 92 -21.82 -6.82 -14.53
N ASN A 93 -22.20 -6.31 -13.35
CA ASN A 93 -22.62 -4.91 -13.15
C ASN A 93 -21.55 -4.02 -12.49
N ALA A 94 -20.35 -4.54 -12.23
CA ALA A 94 -19.28 -3.74 -11.66
C ALA A 94 -18.53 -2.97 -12.76
N SER A 95 -18.38 -1.66 -12.58
CA SER A 95 -17.61 -0.84 -13.51
C SER A 95 -16.15 -1.32 -13.51
N ASN A 96 -15.65 -1.73 -14.68
CA ASN A 96 -14.24 -2.11 -14.91
C ASN A 96 -13.24 -1.02 -14.47
N ARG A 97 -13.69 0.21 -14.25
CA ARG A 97 -12.86 1.31 -13.73
C ARG A 97 -12.62 1.24 -12.22
N LEU A 98 -13.56 0.68 -11.44
CA LEU A 98 -13.37 0.48 -10.01
C LEU A 98 -12.21 -0.50 -9.72
N ILE A 99 -11.98 -1.43 -10.66
CA ILE A 99 -10.86 -2.38 -10.67
C ILE A 99 -9.50 -1.67 -10.82
N LYS A 100 -9.48 -0.46 -11.41
CA LYS A 100 -8.27 0.37 -11.58
C LYS A 100 -8.21 1.55 -10.61
N ALA A 101 -9.03 1.57 -9.57
CA ALA A 101 -9.08 2.68 -8.62
C ALA A 101 -7.75 2.95 -7.91
N GLU A 102 -6.85 1.96 -7.81
CA GLU A 102 -5.52 2.11 -7.22
C GLU A 102 -4.54 2.94 -8.06
N ASP A 103 -4.74 2.97 -9.38
CA ASP A 103 -3.89 3.71 -10.30
C ASP A 103 -4.40 5.15 -10.51
N MET A 104 -5.59 5.47 -9.97
CA MET A 104 -6.21 6.79 -10.09
C MET A 104 -5.57 7.79 -9.14
N THR A 105 -5.45 9.03 -9.60
CA THR A 105 -5.00 10.15 -8.76
C THR A 105 -6.06 10.51 -7.71
N GLU A 106 -5.64 11.19 -6.63
CA GLU A 106 -6.56 11.58 -5.55
C GLU A 106 -7.73 12.46 -6.04
N THR A 107 -7.48 13.30 -7.05
CA THR A 107 -8.49 14.15 -7.70
C THR A 107 -9.54 13.32 -8.45
N GLU A 108 -9.10 12.30 -9.17
CA GLU A 108 -9.98 11.37 -9.89
C GLU A 108 -10.80 10.51 -8.93
N LEU A 109 -10.18 10.02 -7.85
CA LEU A 109 -10.86 9.30 -6.77
C LEU A 109 -11.95 10.13 -6.09
N ARG A 110 -11.70 11.42 -5.81
CA ARG A 110 -12.69 12.34 -5.23
C ARG A 110 -13.86 12.62 -6.16
N LYS A 111 -13.62 12.81 -7.46
CA LYS A 111 -14.68 12.98 -8.46
C LYS A 111 -15.52 11.71 -8.61
N LEU A 112 -14.87 10.53 -8.60
CA LEU A 112 -15.56 9.25 -8.62
C LEU A 112 -16.45 9.06 -7.39
N ALA A 113 -15.93 9.36 -6.20
CA ALA A 113 -16.69 9.28 -4.95
C ALA A 113 -17.90 10.22 -4.94
N SER A 114 -17.73 11.48 -5.36
CA SER A 114 -18.81 12.47 -5.42
C SER A 114 -19.85 12.17 -6.49
N TYR A 115 -19.47 11.49 -7.59
CA TYR A 115 -20.41 10.94 -8.55
C TYR A 115 -21.25 9.80 -7.94
N TYR A 116 -20.62 8.82 -7.28
CA TYR A 116 -21.35 7.74 -6.59
C TYR A 116 -22.27 8.26 -5.47
N GLU A 117 -21.87 9.33 -4.77
CA GLU A 117 -22.71 9.99 -3.76
C GLU A 117 -23.94 10.64 -4.41
N LYS A 118 -23.76 11.38 -5.52
CA LYS A 118 -24.87 11.93 -6.33
C LYS A 118 -25.75 10.85 -6.94
N LEU A 119 -25.13 9.76 -7.37
CA LEU A 119 -25.81 8.59 -7.92
C LEU A 119 -26.67 7.93 -6.84
N SER A 120 -26.13 7.67 -5.64
CA SER A 120 -26.88 7.05 -4.53
C SER A 120 -28.04 7.92 -4.03
N SER A 121 -27.90 9.24 -4.08
CA SER A 121 -28.95 10.19 -3.69
C SER A 121 -30.00 10.40 -4.80
N THR A 122 -29.65 10.21 -6.06
CA THR A 122 -30.57 10.32 -7.21
C THR A 122 -31.25 8.98 -7.54
N LEU A 123 -30.55 7.85 -7.35
CA LEU A 123 -31.00 6.49 -7.64
C LEU A 123 -31.46 5.74 -6.38
N GLY A 124 -32.42 6.32 -5.68
CA GLY A 124 -33.31 5.50 -4.84
C GLY A 124 -34.04 4.39 -5.63
N LYS A 125 -33.98 4.36 -7.00
CA LYS A 125 -34.82 3.48 -7.84
C LYS A 125 -34.33 3.07 -9.28
N ALA A 126 -33.08 3.22 -9.73
CA ALA A 126 -32.75 2.80 -11.12
C ALA A 126 -31.45 1.97 -11.28
N GLU A 127 -31.37 1.23 -12.39
CA GLU A 127 -30.45 0.10 -12.62
C GLU A 127 -28.96 0.48 -12.80
N PRO A 128 -28.04 -0.42 -12.40
CA PRO A 128 -26.59 -0.20 -12.40
C PRO A 128 -25.95 -0.02 -13.80
N LEU A 129 -26.64 -0.42 -14.87
CA LEU A 129 -26.09 -0.43 -16.24
C LEU A 129 -25.71 0.97 -16.76
N SER A 130 -26.45 2.01 -16.36
CA SER A 130 -26.21 3.39 -16.81
C SER A 130 -25.06 4.09 -16.08
N ALA A 131 -24.73 3.65 -14.86
CA ALA A 131 -23.72 4.31 -14.04
C ALA A 131 -22.30 3.97 -14.53
N ALA A 132 -22.08 2.73 -14.96
CA ALA A 132 -20.78 2.28 -15.46
C ALA A 132 -20.38 2.98 -16.77
N SER A 133 -21.33 3.17 -17.70
CA SER A 133 -21.06 3.88 -18.97
C SER A 133 -20.87 5.38 -18.80
N SER A 134 -21.55 6.02 -17.84
CA SER A 134 -21.35 7.44 -17.55
C SER A 134 -20.01 7.72 -16.88
N ILE A 135 -19.52 6.80 -16.05
CA ILE A 135 -18.15 6.87 -15.51
C ILE A 135 -17.11 6.70 -16.63
N GLU A 136 -17.45 5.93 -17.68
CA GLU A 136 -16.57 5.77 -18.86
C GLU A 136 -16.28 7.12 -19.54
N HIS A 137 -17.33 7.91 -19.76
CA HIS A 137 -17.26 9.19 -20.47
C HIS A 137 -16.57 10.30 -19.65
N VAL A 138 -16.78 10.39 -18.33
CA VAL A 138 -16.23 11.48 -17.50
C VAL A 138 -14.71 11.42 -17.38
N ILE A 139 -14.13 10.22 -17.34
CA ILE A 139 -12.67 10.09 -17.21
C ILE A 139 -11.99 10.20 -18.58
N GLU A 140 -12.68 9.84 -19.67
CA GLU A 140 -12.18 10.11 -21.03
C GLU A 140 -12.07 11.63 -21.26
N GLU A 141 -13.09 12.38 -20.85
CA GLU A 141 -13.09 13.85 -20.87
C GLU A 141 -11.98 14.45 -19.97
N MET A 142 -11.69 13.83 -18.81
CA MET A 142 -10.56 14.24 -17.95
C MET A 142 -9.19 13.90 -18.53
N GLY A 143 -9.06 12.75 -19.22
CA GLY A 143 -7.83 12.34 -19.88
C GLY A 143 -7.45 13.32 -21.00
N GLU A 144 -8.44 13.71 -21.80
CA GLU A 144 -8.28 14.75 -22.82
C GLU A 144 -7.91 16.11 -22.21
N GLU A 145 -8.57 16.55 -21.13
CA GLU A 145 -8.23 17.80 -20.43
C GLU A 145 -6.78 17.82 -19.91
N ILE A 146 -6.28 16.69 -19.39
CA ILE A 146 -4.92 16.59 -18.87
C ILE A 146 -3.89 16.59 -20.00
N GLU A 147 -4.18 15.93 -21.11
CA GLU A 147 -3.30 15.89 -22.29
C GLU A 147 -3.20 17.28 -22.96
N GLU A 148 -4.33 18.00 -23.09
CA GLU A 148 -4.36 19.39 -23.56
C GLU A 148 -3.57 20.33 -22.64
N LEU A 149 -3.68 20.17 -21.31
CA LEU A 149 -2.94 20.96 -20.35
C LEU A 149 -1.42 20.67 -20.40
N GLU A 150 -1.02 19.42 -20.65
CA GLU A 150 0.40 19.08 -20.84
C GLU A 150 0.97 19.63 -22.15
N GLU A 151 0.21 19.60 -23.24
CA GLU A 151 0.61 20.20 -24.52
C GLU A 151 0.72 21.72 -24.41
N ALA A 152 -0.28 22.39 -23.84
CA ALA A 152 -0.26 23.84 -23.63
C ALA A 152 0.94 24.26 -22.76
N LYS A 153 1.28 23.47 -21.74
CA LYS A 153 2.42 23.76 -20.86
C LYS A 153 3.76 23.54 -21.56
N LYS A 154 3.88 22.57 -22.47
CA LYS A 154 5.06 22.38 -23.33
C LYS A 154 5.26 23.55 -24.28
N GLU A 155 4.19 24.03 -24.92
CA GLU A 155 4.28 25.18 -25.84
C GLU A 155 4.71 26.47 -25.12
N VAL A 156 4.22 26.70 -23.90
CA VAL A 156 4.61 27.85 -23.08
C VAL A 156 6.08 27.73 -22.66
N LEU A 157 6.54 26.53 -22.28
CA LEU A 157 7.94 26.28 -21.90
C LEU A 157 8.92 26.45 -23.07
N GLU A 158 8.51 26.13 -24.30
CA GLU A 158 9.31 26.39 -25.50
C GLU A 158 9.36 27.87 -25.87
N LYS A 159 8.27 28.63 -25.60
CA LYS A 159 8.24 30.08 -25.82
C LYS A 159 9.07 30.86 -24.79
N GLU A 160 9.20 30.38 -23.55
CA GLU A 160 10.06 31.00 -22.53
C GLU A 160 11.56 30.69 -22.72
N LYS A 161 11.91 29.68 -23.51
CA LYS A 161 13.31 29.31 -23.81
C LYS A 161 13.89 29.98 -25.06
N LYS A 162 13.11 30.79 -25.79
CA LYS A 162 13.53 31.60 -26.95
C LYS A 162 13.68 33.07 -26.56
#